data_AF-A0A353BD92-F1
#
_entry.id   AF-A0A353BD92-F1
#
_cell.length_a   1.000
_cell.length_b   1.000
_cell.length_c   1.000
_cell.angle_alpha   90.00
_cell.angle_beta   90.00
_cell.angle_gamma   90.00
#
_symmetry.space_group_name_H-M   'P 1'
#
loop_
_entity.id
_entity.type
_entity.pdbx_description
1 polymer ?
#
loop_
_entity_poly.entity_id
_entity_poly.type
_entity_poly.pdbx_seq_one_letter_code
_entity_poly.pdbx_strand_id
1 'polypeptide(L)' 'MRIVSLLPSATEIVCQLGLGERLVGVSHECDYPPEVRNLPSVTDSKIPSDAPSGEIDR' A
#
# COMPACT_ATOMS: atom_id res chain seq x y z
N MET A 1 -8.58 16.82 6.50
CA MET A 1 -7.63 15.78 6.97
C MET A 1 -7.16 14.97 5.76
N ARG A 2 -5.88 14.60 5.68
CA ARG A 2 -5.29 13.79 4.59
C ARG A 2 -4.67 12.54 5.22
N ILE A 3 -4.97 11.36 4.69
CA ILE A 3 -4.59 10.07 5.27
C ILE A 3 -3.58 9.37 4.36
N VAL A 4 -2.52 8.81 4.96
CA VAL A 4 -1.63 7.84 4.31
C VAL A 4 -1.77 6.53 5.09
N SER A 5 -1.93 5.41 4.40
CA SER A 5 -2.03 4.08 5.00
C SER A 5 -0.96 3.16 4.43
N LEU A 6 -0.13 2.57 5.31
CA LEU A 6 1.03 1.77 4.90
C LEU A 6 0.85 0.26 5.14
N LEU A 7 -0.37 -0.16 5.48
CA LEU A 7 -0.72 -1.54 5.75
C LEU A 7 -2.00 -1.89 4.98
N PRO A 8 -2.02 -2.96 4.16
CA PRO A 8 -3.20 -3.33 3.37
C PRO A 8 -4.48 -3.41 4.22
N SER A 9 -4.45 -4.12 5.35
CA SER A 9 -5.61 -4.24 6.23
C SER A 9 -6.09 -2.89 6.82
N ALA A 10 -5.18 -1.97 7.11
CA ALA A 10 -5.56 -0.62 7.57
C ALA A 10 -6.20 0.19 6.44
N THR A 11 -5.70 0.06 5.20
CA THR A 11 -6.28 0.70 4.02
C THR A 11 -7.71 0.22 3.78
N GLU A 12 -7.96 -1.08 3.92
CA GLU A 12 -9.29 -1.67 3.80
C GLU A 12 -10.24 -1.14 4.89
N ILE A 13 -9.80 -1.08 6.14
CA ILE A 13 -10.59 -0.53 7.25
C ILE A 13 -10.95 0.94 6.99
N VAL A 14 -9.99 1.76 6.55
CA VAL A 14 -10.24 3.18 6.21
C VAL A 14 -11.30 3.31 5.12
N CYS A 15 -11.25 2.45 4.10
CA CYS A 15 -12.26 2.44 3.04
C CYS A 15 -13.64 2.01 3.58
N GLN A 16 -13.71 0.95 4.39
CA GLN A 16 -14.96 0.49 5.02
C GLN A 16 -15.59 1.53 5.95
N LEU A 17 -14.78 2.37 6.59
CA LEU A 17 -15.25 3.49 7.41
C LEU A 17 -15.73 4.71 6.60
N GLY A 18 -15.77 4.63 5.27
CA GLY A 18 -16.20 5.73 4.40
C GLY A 18 -15.19 6.86 4.30
N LEU A 19 -13.91 6.60 4.62
CA LEU A 19 -12.84 7.59 4.59
C LEU A 19 -11.90 7.43 3.37
N GLY A 20 -12.26 6.58 2.40
CA GLY A 20 -11.47 6.30 1.20
C GLY A 20 -11.09 7.57 0.41
N GLU A 21 -12.00 8.52 0.25
CA GLU A 21 -11.71 9.79 -0.45
C GLU A 21 -10.67 10.68 0.25
N ARG A 22 -10.37 10.39 1.53
CA ARG A 22 -9.34 11.11 2.30
C ARG A 22 -7.97 10.44 2.21
N LEU A 23 -7.87 9.24 1.62
CA LEU A 23 -6.60 8.60 1.34
C LEU A 23 -5.88 9.35 0.22
N VAL A 24 -4.65 9.74 0.48
CA VAL A 24 -3.80 10.45 -0.48
C VAL A 24 -2.52 9.68 -0.84
N GLY A 25 -2.33 8.49 -0.26
CA GLY A 25 -1.20 7.60 -0.54
C GLY A 25 -1.33 6.27 0.21
N VAL A 26 -0.79 5.22 -0.38
CA VAL A 26 -0.87 3.84 0.12
C VAL A 26 0.48 3.12 0.04
N SER A 27 0.64 1.94 0.64
CA SER A 27 1.82 1.09 0.37
C SER A 27 1.74 0.46 -1.02
N HIS A 28 2.90 0.03 -1.55
CA HIS A 28 2.98 -0.68 -2.84
C HIS A 28 2.19 -2.00 -2.86
N GLU A 29 1.87 -2.54 -1.68
CA GLU A 29 1.11 -3.77 -1.50
C GLU A 29 -0.40 -3.52 -1.35
N CYS A 30 -0.84 -2.27 -1.18
CA CYS A 30 -2.27 -1.97 -1.03
C CYS A 30 -2.98 -2.02 -2.37
N ASP A 31 -3.91 -2.96 -2.52
CA ASP A 31 -4.53 -3.23 -3.82
C ASP A 31 -6.06 -3.39 -3.76
N TYR A 32 -6.66 -3.24 -2.56
CA TYR A 32 -8.09 -3.35 -2.31
C TYR A 32 -8.63 -2.20 -1.42
N PRO A 33 -9.83 -1.65 -1.69
CA PRO A 33 -10.63 -1.86 -2.91
C PRO A 33 -9.89 -1.40 -4.17
N PRO A 34 -10.22 -1.88 -5.38
CA PRO A 34 -9.43 -1.62 -6.59
C PRO A 34 -9.12 -0.14 -6.88
N GLU A 35 -9.97 0.76 -6.40
CA GLU A 35 -9.82 2.21 -6.49
C GLU A 35 -8.54 2.73 -5.82
N VAL A 36 -8.05 2.07 -4.76
CA VAL A 36 -6.83 2.52 -4.05
C VAL A 36 -5.57 2.37 -4.89
N ARG A 37 -5.60 1.54 -5.95
CA ARG A 37 -4.50 1.41 -6.91
C ARG A 37 -4.26 2.68 -7.73
N ASN A 38 -5.22 3.61 -7.75
CA ASN A 38 -5.06 4.91 -8.40
C ASN A 38 -4.30 5.92 -7.53
N LEU A 39 -4.10 5.62 -6.24
CA LEU A 39 -3.35 6.46 -5.32
C LEU A 39 -1.84 6.21 -5.48
N PRO A 40 -1.00 7.21 -5.20
CA PRO A 40 0.44 7.01 -5.24
C PRO A 40 0.87 5.98 -4.19
N SER A 41 1.71 5.03 -4.60
CA SER A 41 2.48 4.23 -3.67
C SER A 41 3.56 5.10 -3.04
N VAL A 42 3.61 5.12 -1.71
CA VAL A 42 4.60 5.88 -0.94
C VAL A 42 5.63 4.99 -0.25
N THR A 43 5.57 3.69 -0.51
CA THR A 43 6.60 2.72 -0.14
C THR A 43 7.02 1.91 -1.35
N ASP A 44 8.16 1.25 -1.24
CA ASP A 44 8.64 0.30 -2.23
C ASP A 44 9.39 -0.83 -1.50
N SER A 45 9.51 -1.98 -2.15
CA SER A 45 10.31 -3.08 -1.64
C SER A 45 11.79 -2.73 -1.77
N LYS A 46 12.58 -3.00 -0.73
CA LYS A 46 14.04 -2.93 -0.83
C LYS A 46 14.64 -4.11 -1.58
N ILE A 47 13.86 -5.18 -1.74
CA ILE A 47 14.25 -6.42 -2.40
C ILE A 47 13.65 -6.38 -3.81
N PRO A 48 14.47 -6.43 -4.87
CA PRO A 48 13.97 -6.55 -6.24
C PRO A 48 13.07 -7.77 -6.39
N SER A 49 11.99 -7.64 -7.17
CA SER A 49 11.04 -8.73 -7.37
C SER A 49 11.62 -9.91 -8.16
N ASP A 50 12.72 -9.69 -8.88
CA ASP A 50 13.48 -10.69 -9.63
C ASP A 50 14.72 -11.21 -8.88
N ALA A 51 14.97 -10.73 -7.66
CA ALA A 51 16.10 -11.20 -6.86
C ALA A 51 15.89 -12.66 -6.42
N PRO A 52 16.94 -13.51 -6.47
CA PRO A 52 16.85 -14.89 -5.99
C PRO A 52 16.66 -14.90 -4.46
N SER A 53 15.83 -15.81 -3.95
CA SER A 53 15.51 -15.87 -2.52
C SER A 53 16.72 -16.07 -1.61
N GLY A 54 17.78 -16.72 -2.11
CA GLY A 54 19.04 -16.91 -1.37
C GLY A 54 19.84 -15.62 -1.11
N GLU A 55 19.41 -14.48 -1.66
CA GLU A 55 20.04 -13.17 -1.48
C GLU A 55 19.25 -12.23 -0.55
N ILE A 56 18.08 -12.64 -0.05
CA ILE A 56 17.21 -11.81 0.81
C ILE A 56 17.92 -11.34 2.10
N ASP A 57 18.74 -12.22 2.69
CA ASP A 57 19.42 -11.99 3.98
C ASP A 57 20.88 -11.51 3.83
N ARG A 58 21.35 -11.23 2.60
CA ARG A 58 22.71 -10.73 2.35
C ARG A 58 22.77 -9.21 2.37
#